data_AF-A0A5S3SDM7-F1
#
_entry.id   AF-A0A5S3SDM7-F1
#
_cell.length_a   1.000
_cell.length_b   1.000
_cell.length_c   1.000
_cell.angle_alpha   90.00
_cell.angle_beta   90.00
_cell.angle_gamma   90.00
#
_symmetry.space_group_name_H-M   'P 1'
#
loop_
_entity.id
_entity.type
_entity.pdbx_description
1 polymer ?
#
loop_
_entity_poly.entity_id
_entity_poly.type
_entity_poly.pdbx_seq_one_letter_code
_entity_poly.pdbx_strand_id
1 'polypeptide(L)'
;MKDYNSKTALQFYCVLLAYFLITSCTTVFDKAHGYRGPIIVTIETEDGSVPEFPFLIESVYTESCGHSSCGIDSGYRYFKTAYANEPVTFPRERLDLLQPNAYATILFKVTHPNYHYNVFTRGFAPTDADDPIHVTFTVKPFAEQMKKVAGWATGPKQDMQNFTPDSREYKKADIRYRQARFNLGDMITRHITVIKTFYLPHFSKRMQQRVIEKYQPIFRAWYYGVPETDCWNKMTCQEHILKPREAEYEGL
;
A
#
# COMPACT_ATOMS: atom_id res chain seq x y z
N MET A 1 -65.78 23.55 32.23
CA MET A 1 -65.56 22.29 31.49
C MET A 1 -65.22 22.45 30.00
N LYS A 2 -65.54 23.56 29.32
CA LYS A 2 -65.13 23.77 27.91
C LYS A 2 -63.62 24.07 27.72
N ASP A 3 -62.97 24.76 28.67
CA ASP A 3 -61.53 25.08 28.56
C ASP A 3 -60.59 23.92 28.88
N TYR A 4 -61.05 22.92 29.63
CA TYR A 4 -60.20 21.78 30.01
C TYR A 4 -59.92 20.87 28.80
N ASN A 5 -60.93 20.69 27.93
CA ASN A 5 -60.82 19.88 26.71
C ASN A 5 -59.95 20.53 25.62
N SER A 6 -59.87 21.85 25.58
CA SER A 6 -59.01 22.57 24.63
C SER A 6 -57.52 22.41 24.99
N LYS A 7 -57.18 22.50 26.28
CA LYS A 7 -55.79 22.33 26.76
C LYS A 7 -55.28 20.90 26.61
N THR A 8 -56.09 19.88 26.91
CA THR A 8 -55.72 18.48 26.71
C THR A 8 -55.62 18.11 25.24
N ALA A 9 -56.49 18.65 24.38
CA ALA A 9 -56.37 18.47 22.93
C ALA A 9 -55.10 19.13 22.37
N LEU A 10 -54.78 20.34 22.82
CA LEU A 10 -53.55 21.04 22.42
C LEU A 10 -52.29 20.31 22.91
N GLN A 11 -52.28 19.79 24.14
CA GLN A 11 -51.18 18.94 24.63
C GLN A 11 -51.06 17.64 23.84
N PHE A 12 -52.16 16.98 23.49
CA PHE A 12 -52.13 15.78 22.65
C PHE A 12 -51.57 16.09 21.26
N TYR A 13 -51.98 17.20 20.64
CA TYR A 13 -51.44 17.65 19.36
C TYR A 13 -49.96 18.01 19.45
N CYS A 14 -49.51 18.70 20.51
CA CYS A 14 -48.10 19.02 20.72
C CYS A 14 -47.25 17.77 20.96
N VAL A 15 -47.76 16.77 21.69
CA VAL A 15 -47.08 15.49 21.91
C VAL A 15 -47.03 14.66 20.63
N LEU A 16 -48.11 14.62 19.83
CA LEU A 16 -48.13 13.98 18.51
C LEU A 16 -47.20 14.67 17.53
N LEU A 17 -47.16 16.01 17.52
CA LEU A 17 -46.25 16.79 16.69
C LEU A 17 -44.80 16.57 17.13
N ALA A 18 -44.53 16.53 18.43
CA ALA A 18 -43.21 16.17 18.97
C ALA A 18 -42.84 14.73 18.61
N TYR A 19 -43.77 13.77 18.67
CA TYR A 19 -43.54 12.38 18.27
C TYR A 19 -43.29 12.26 16.76
N PHE A 20 -44.00 13.02 15.93
CA PHE A 20 -43.75 13.13 14.49
C PHE A 20 -42.41 13.80 14.18
N LEU A 21 -42.03 14.84 14.93
CA LEU A 21 -40.75 15.53 14.77
C LEU A 21 -39.58 14.64 15.23
N ILE A 22 -39.73 13.91 16.34
CA ILE A 22 -38.71 13.00 16.88
C ILE A 22 -38.59 11.74 16.00
N THR A 23 -39.68 11.20 15.46
CA THR A 23 -39.61 10.08 14.50
C THR A 23 -39.14 10.52 13.11
N SER A 24 -39.39 11.78 12.69
CA SER A 24 -38.78 12.37 11.49
C SER A 24 -37.28 12.66 11.63
N CYS A 25 -36.74 12.67 12.87
CA CYS A 25 -35.29 12.74 13.09
C CYS A 25 -34.59 11.39 12.89
N THR A 26 -35.32 10.26 12.93
CA THR A 26 -34.73 8.94 12.66
C THR A 26 -34.60 8.61 11.17
N THR A 27 -35.25 9.37 10.28
CA THR A 27 -35.11 9.22 8.82
C THR A 27 -33.94 10.02 8.23
N VAL A 28 -33.19 10.77 9.05
CA VAL A 28 -32.00 11.50 8.58
C VAL A 28 -30.83 10.55 8.23
N PHE A 29 -30.92 9.27 8.62
CA PHE A 29 -29.96 8.24 8.21
C PHE A 29 -30.25 7.60 6.83
N ASP A 30 -31.34 7.97 6.13
CA ASP A 30 -31.69 7.38 4.82
C ASP A 30 -30.93 7.95 3.62
N LYS A 31 -30.05 8.92 3.83
CA LYS A 31 -29.04 9.24 2.82
C LYS A 31 -27.76 8.52 3.18
N ALA A 32 -27.66 7.25 2.80
CA ALA A 32 -26.37 6.62 2.62
C ALA A 32 -25.49 7.60 1.83
N HIS A 33 -24.45 8.14 2.47
CA HIS A 33 -23.58 9.16 1.89
C HIS A 33 -22.77 8.48 0.79
N GLY A 34 -23.31 8.48 -0.42
CA GLY A 34 -22.80 7.70 -1.52
C GLY A 34 -21.52 8.31 -2.07
N TYR A 35 -20.39 7.68 -1.79
CA TYR A 35 -19.14 7.99 -2.46
C TYR A 35 -19.19 7.45 -3.88
N ARG A 36 -19.18 8.33 -4.87
CA ARG A 36 -19.46 7.90 -6.25
C ARG A 36 -18.49 8.48 -7.28
N GLY A 37 -17.75 9.55 -6.95
CA GLY A 37 -16.78 10.14 -7.86
C GLY A 37 -15.64 9.19 -8.23
N PRO A 38 -15.26 9.07 -9.51
CA PRO A 38 -14.12 8.26 -9.92
C PRO A 38 -12.80 8.86 -9.38
N ILE A 39 -11.77 8.03 -9.27
CA ILE A 39 -10.45 8.48 -8.78
C ILE A 39 -9.49 8.51 -9.96
N ILE A 40 -8.98 9.69 -10.30
CA ILE A 40 -7.99 9.88 -11.34
C ILE A 40 -6.60 9.83 -10.70
N VAL A 41 -5.86 8.76 -10.99
CA VAL A 41 -4.53 8.52 -10.44
C VAL A 41 -3.48 8.91 -11.47
N THR A 42 -2.45 9.64 -11.04
CA THR A 42 -1.25 9.94 -11.82
C THR A 42 -0.02 9.44 -11.06
N ILE A 43 0.94 8.83 -11.77
CA ILE A 43 2.21 8.40 -11.18
C ILE A 43 3.33 9.34 -11.62
N GLU A 44 4.00 9.94 -10.66
CA GLU A 44 5.22 10.74 -10.88
C GLU A 44 6.44 9.97 -10.39
N THR A 45 7.57 10.16 -11.04
CA THR A 45 8.84 9.55 -10.65
C THR A 45 9.70 10.58 -9.92
N GLU A 46 10.27 10.20 -8.78
CA GLU A 46 11.11 11.11 -7.98
C GLU A 46 12.36 11.58 -8.74
N ASP A 47 12.88 10.74 -9.64
CA ASP A 47 14.02 11.03 -10.50
C ASP A 47 13.65 11.75 -11.81
N GLY A 48 12.36 12.08 -12.01
CA GLY A 48 11.85 12.76 -13.20
C GLY A 48 11.93 11.94 -14.49
N SER A 49 12.30 10.66 -14.42
CA SER A 49 12.40 9.80 -15.60
C SER A 49 11.02 9.28 -16.04
N VAL A 50 10.86 9.04 -17.34
CA VAL A 50 9.63 8.46 -17.91
C VAL A 50 9.94 7.02 -18.31
N PRO A 51 9.47 6.02 -17.54
CA PRO A 51 9.80 4.62 -17.79
C PRO A 51 9.17 4.12 -19.09
N GLU A 52 9.91 3.30 -19.83
CA GLU A 52 9.43 2.66 -21.07
C GLU A 52 8.24 1.73 -20.83
N PHE A 53 8.14 1.15 -19.64
CA PHE A 53 7.09 0.19 -19.29
C PHE A 53 6.09 0.83 -18.32
N PRO A 54 4.81 0.48 -18.43
CA PRO A 54 3.79 1.08 -17.58
C PRO A 54 3.91 0.58 -16.14
N PHE A 55 3.44 1.37 -15.20
CA PHE A 55 3.17 0.94 -13.84
C PHE A 55 1.92 0.04 -13.80
N LEU A 56 1.94 -0.98 -12.95
CA LEU A 56 0.73 -1.69 -12.54
C LEU A 56 0.22 -1.07 -11.24
N ILE A 57 -1.03 -0.62 -11.26
CA ILE A 57 -1.68 0.03 -10.13
C ILE A 57 -2.87 -0.83 -9.70
N GLU A 58 -2.80 -1.33 -8.49
CA GLU A 58 -3.91 -1.99 -7.80
C GLU A 58 -4.62 -0.95 -6.93
N SER A 59 -5.94 -0.84 -7.03
CA SER A 59 -6.79 -0.03 -6.15
C SER A 59 -7.72 -0.96 -5.38
N VAL A 60 -7.66 -0.93 -4.06
CA VAL A 60 -8.47 -1.77 -3.16
C VAL A 60 -9.21 -0.91 -2.17
N TYR A 61 -10.52 -1.09 -2.07
CA TYR A 61 -11.26 -0.56 -0.94
C TYR A 61 -11.02 -1.40 0.31
N THR A 62 -10.71 -0.73 1.41
CA THR A 62 -10.48 -1.35 2.71
C THR A 62 -11.37 -0.68 3.75
N GLU A 63 -12.15 -1.47 4.49
CA GLU A 63 -12.87 -0.98 5.64
C GLU A 63 -11.93 -0.85 6.84
N SER A 64 -11.63 0.38 7.22
CA SER A 64 -10.99 0.63 8.51
C SER A 64 -12.07 0.56 9.58
N CYS A 65 -12.24 -0.62 10.19
CA CYS A 65 -12.97 -0.69 11.45
C CYS A 65 -12.23 0.16 12.49
N GLY A 66 -12.96 0.75 13.44
CA GLY A 66 -12.39 1.63 14.48
C GLY A 66 -11.37 0.92 15.39
N HIS A 67 -11.08 1.51 16.57
CA HIS A 67 -10.02 1.09 17.50
C HIS A 67 -10.01 -0.39 17.96
N SER A 68 -11.06 -1.16 17.67
CA SER A 68 -11.09 -2.61 17.88
C SER A 68 -10.82 -3.34 16.56
N SER A 69 -9.61 -3.90 16.43
CA SER A 69 -9.19 -4.93 15.47
C SER A 69 -10.37 -5.71 14.85
N CYS A 70 -10.75 -5.34 13.64
CA CYS A 70 -11.46 -6.23 12.71
C CYS A 70 -10.53 -6.48 11.53
N GLY A 71 -10.65 -7.67 10.92
CA GLY A 71 -9.90 -7.99 9.70
C GLY A 71 -10.13 -6.92 8.62
N ILE A 72 -9.13 -6.73 7.76
CA ILE A 72 -9.27 -5.84 6.59
C ILE A 72 -10.28 -6.50 5.66
N ASP A 73 -11.57 -6.18 5.80
CA ASP A 73 -12.53 -6.58 4.80
C ASP A 73 -12.25 -5.73 3.55
N SER A 74 -11.89 -6.44 2.48
CA SER A 74 -11.52 -5.82 1.21
C SER A 74 -12.74 -5.90 0.32
N GLY A 75 -13.31 -4.76 -0.04
CA GLY A 75 -14.40 -4.73 -1.02
C GLY A 75 -13.85 -4.89 -2.43
N TYR A 76 -14.20 -3.96 -3.32
CA TYR A 76 -13.75 -4.05 -4.70
C TYR A 76 -12.23 -3.94 -4.85
N ARG A 77 -11.73 -4.56 -5.93
CA ARG A 77 -10.33 -4.55 -6.34
C ARG A 77 -10.24 -4.29 -7.84
N TYR A 78 -9.49 -3.27 -8.20
CA TYR A 78 -9.25 -2.90 -9.59
C TYR A 78 -7.78 -2.90 -9.91
N PHE A 79 -7.47 -3.31 -11.14
CA PHE A 79 -6.13 -3.26 -11.72
C PHE A 79 -6.15 -2.41 -12.96
N LYS A 80 -5.27 -1.41 -13.02
CA LYS A 80 -5.01 -0.66 -14.24
C LYS A 80 -3.53 -0.48 -14.46
N THR A 81 -3.18 -0.22 -15.71
CA THR A 81 -1.82 0.14 -16.10
C THR A 81 -1.80 1.59 -16.53
N ALA A 82 -0.71 2.29 -16.23
CA ALA A 82 -0.52 3.69 -16.62
C ALA A 82 0.97 3.98 -16.81
N TYR A 83 1.30 4.83 -17.78
CA TYR A 83 2.66 5.36 -17.89
C TYR A 83 2.87 6.52 -16.91
N ALA A 84 4.13 6.87 -16.65
CA ALA A 84 4.43 8.04 -15.82
C ALA A 84 3.80 9.30 -16.41
N ASN A 85 3.23 10.13 -15.54
CA ASN A 85 2.55 11.38 -15.87
C ASN A 85 1.28 11.24 -16.74
N GLU A 86 0.83 10.00 -17.01
CA GLU A 86 -0.45 9.76 -17.68
C GLU A 86 -1.55 9.47 -16.66
N PRO A 87 -2.67 10.21 -16.69
CA PRO A 87 -3.77 9.99 -15.76
C PRO A 87 -4.51 8.69 -16.10
N VAL A 88 -4.87 7.93 -15.06
CA VAL A 88 -5.72 6.75 -15.19
C VAL A 88 -6.90 6.81 -14.23
N THR A 89 -8.10 6.63 -14.77
CA THR A 89 -9.34 6.72 -14.00
C THR A 89 -9.69 5.37 -13.40
N PHE A 90 -9.77 5.27 -12.08
CA PHE A 90 -10.34 4.13 -11.37
C PHE A 90 -11.81 4.37 -11.08
N PRO A 91 -12.69 3.39 -11.36
CA PRO A 91 -14.07 3.47 -10.90
C PRO A 91 -14.08 3.42 -9.37
N ARG A 92 -15.07 4.10 -8.80
CA ARG A 92 -15.37 4.00 -7.38
C ARG A 92 -16.77 3.45 -7.24
N GLU A 93 -16.89 2.24 -6.75
CA GLU A 93 -18.21 1.68 -6.49
C GLU A 93 -18.89 2.44 -5.36
N ARG A 94 -20.24 2.45 -5.40
CA ARG A 94 -21.05 3.03 -4.33
C ARG A 94 -20.75 2.28 -3.04
N LEU A 95 -20.29 3.01 -2.04
CA LEU A 95 -20.08 2.51 -0.68
C LEU A 95 -21.13 3.15 0.22
N ASP A 96 -22.01 2.34 0.80
CA ASP A 96 -23.01 2.78 1.76
C ASP A 96 -22.38 2.74 3.16
N LEU A 97 -21.69 3.82 3.54
CA LEU A 97 -21.05 3.89 4.86
C LEU A 97 -22.10 4.22 5.94
N LEU A 98 -21.99 3.53 7.08
CA LEU A 98 -22.94 3.62 8.20
C LEU A 98 -22.92 4.97 8.94
N GLN A 99 -21.92 5.82 8.69
CA GLN A 99 -21.75 7.10 9.39
C GLN A 99 -21.56 8.28 8.41
N PRO A 100 -22.19 9.44 8.67
CA PRO A 100 -22.09 10.64 7.83
C PRO A 100 -20.68 11.20 7.62
N ASN A 101 -19.78 10.99 8.60
CA ASN A 101 -18.39 11.47 8.58
C ASN A 101 -17.39 10.34 8.31
N ALA A 102 -17.86 9.18 7.83
CA ALA A 102 -16.96 8.12 7.43
C ALA A 102 -16.07 8.60 6.27
N TYR A 103 -15.00 7.86 5.98
CA TYR A 103 -14.19 8.03 4.78
C TYR A 103 -14.05 6.65 4.17
N ALA A 104 -14.14 6.53 2.85
CA ALA A 104 -13.68 5.28 2.24
C ALA A 104 -12.15 5.32 2.21
N THR A 105 -11.54 4.34 2.88
CA THR A 105 -10.11 4.14 2.81
C THR A 105 -9.80 3.27 1.60
N ILE A 106 -9.04 3.82 0.66
CA ILE A 106 -8.57 3.11 -0.53
C ILE A 106 -7.07 2.93 -0.41
N LEU A 107 -6.63 1.71 -0.65
CA LEU A 107 -5.23 1.31 -0.70
C LEU A 107 -4.83 1.17 -2.16
N PHE A 108 -3.81 1.91 -2.57
CA PHE A 108 -3.19 1.82 -3.88
C PHE A 108 -1.84 1.11 -3.77
N LYS A 109 -1.61 0.07 -4.56
CA LYS A 109 -0.27 -0.51 -4.71
C LYS A 109 0.25 -0.21 -6.10
N VAL A 110 1.42 0.40 -6.16
CA VAL A 110 2.07 0.79 -7.40
C VAL A 110 3.30 -0.09 -7.60
N THR A 111 3.33 -0.82 -8.70
CA THR A 111 4.36 -1.81 -9.01
C THR A 111 5.02 -1.52 -10.35
N HIS A 112 6.35 -1.51 -10.38
CA HIS A 112 7.15 -1.42 -11.61
C HIS A 112 8.55 -2.01 -11.38
N PRO A 113 9.20 -2.64 -12.38
CA PRO A 113 10.49 -3.30 -12.20
C PRO A 113 11.62 -2.39 -11.68
N ASN A 114 11.62 -1.11 -12.05
CA ASN A 114 12.67 -0.16 -11.67
C ASN A 114 12.35 0.71 -10.43
N TYR A 115 11.13 0.66 -9.88
CA TYR A 115 10.72 1.51 -8.76
C TYR A 115 10.35 0.68 -7.56
N HIS A 116 10.55 1.23 -6.37
CA HIS A 116 10.16 0.58 -5.14
C HIS A 116 8.66 0.28 -5.14
N TYR A 117 8.29 -0.94 -4.73
CA TYR A 117 6.91 -1.29 -4.46
C TYR A 117 6.37 -0.39 -3.34
N ASN A 118 5.40 0.45 -3.67
CA ASN A 118 4.80 1.39 -2.73
C ASN A 118 3.34 1.07 -2.50
N VAL A 119 2.94 1.17 -1.23
CA VAL A 119 1.55 1.07 -0.79
C VAL A 119 1.12 2.44 -0.28
N PHE A 120 0.13 3.03 -0.94
CA PHE A 120 -0.41 4.34 -0.60
C PHE A 120 -1.83 4.17 -0.06
N THR A 121 -2.03 4.53 1.20
CA THR A 121 -3.38 4.60 1.78
C THR A 121 -3.92 6.02 1.64
N ARG A 122 -5.16 6.14 1.17
CA ARG A 122 -5.87 7.43 1.02
C ARG A 122 -7.29 7.30 1.55
N GLY A 123 -7.66 8.19 2.47
CA GLY A 123 -9.04 8.38 2.88
C GLY A 123 -9.70 9.43 1.98
N PHE A 124 -10.88 9.13 1.48
CA PHE A 124 -11.64 10.05 0.64
C PHE A 124 -13.01 10.32 1.25
N ALA A 125 -13.34 11.60 1.38
CA ALA A 125 -14.64 12.09 1.84
C ALA A 125 -15.75 11.80 0.80
N PRO A 126 -17.04 11.88 1.19
CA PRO A 126 -18.14 11.78 0.24
C PRO A 126 -17.99 12.84 -0.85
N THR A 127 -18.14 12.42 -2.10
CA THR A 127 -18.17 13.32 -3.26
C THR A 127 -19.36 12.98 -4.14
N ASP A 128 -19.83 13.97 -4.89
CA ASP A 128 -20.84 13.76 -5.91
C ASP A 128 -20.35 12.77 -6.97
N ALA A 129 -21.28 12.06 -7.60
CA ALA A 129 -20.97 10.97 -8.52
C ALA A 129 -20.15 11.39 -9.74
N ASP A 130 -20.34 12.64 -10.17
CA ASP A 130 -19.72 13.18 -11.38
C ASP A 130 -18.44 13.97 -11.09
N ASP A 131 -18.02 14.10 -9.82
CA ASP A 131 -16.85 14.87 -9.43
C ASP A 131 -15.60 13.97 -9.25
N PRO A 132 -14.62 14.00 -10.17
CA PRO A 132 -13.44 13.15 -10.08
C PRO A 132 -12.47 13.64 -9.00
N ILE A 133 -11.96 12.69 -8.21
CA ILE A 133 -10.90 12.98 -7.24
C ILE A 133 -9.55 12.72 -7.89
N HIS A 134 -8.71 13.75 -7.96
CA HIS A 134 -7.36 13.64 -8.51
C HIS A 134 -6.35 13.29 -7.41
N VAL A 135 -5.53 12.27 -7.66
CA VAL A 135 -4.43 11.87 -6.76
C VAL A 135 -3.16 11.61 -7.55
N THR A 136 -2.06 12.15 -7.04
CA THR A 136 -0.72 11.88 -7.58
C THR A 136 0.10 11.08 -6.57
N PHE A 137 0.78 10.04 -7.06
CA PHE A 137 1.72 9.24 -6.29
C PHE A 137 3.13 9.39 -6.84
N THR A 138 4.05 9.86 -6.00
CA THR A 138 5.47 9.91 -6.35
C THR A 138 6.13 8.58 -5.98
N VAL A 139 6.75 7.91 -6.95
CA VAL A 139 7.49 6.65 -6.77
C VAL A 139 8.99 6.88 -6.80
N LYS A 140 9.71 6.13 -5.96
CA LYS A 140 11.17 6.22 -5.82
C LYS A 140 11.87 5.10 -6.59
N PRO A 141 12.99 5.36 -7.29
CA PRO A 141 13.79 4.30 -7.89
C PRO A 141 14.18 3.23 -6.87
N PHE A 142 14.08 1.96 -7.27
CA PHE A 142 14.39 0.85 -6.35
C PHE A 142 15.86 0.86 -5.93
N ALA A 143 16.75 1.33 -6.81
CA ALA A 143 18.18 1.49 -6.52
C ALA A 143 18.47 2.43 -5.33
N GLU A 144 17.73 3.54 -5.22
CA GLU A 144 17.88 4.47 -4.09
C GLU A 144 17.41 3.84 -2.78
N GLN A 145 16.33 3.05 -2.84
CA GLN A 145 15.87 2.30 -1.68
C GLN A 145 16.89 1.22 -1.27
N MET A 146 17.52 0.52 -2.22
CA MET A 146 18.61 -0.42 -1.93
C MET A 146 19.79 0.28 -1.26
N LYS A 147 20.20 1.44 -1.76
CA LYS A 147 21.29 2.23 -1.17
C LYS A 147 20.97 2.64 0.27
N LYS A 148 19.73 3.07 0.54
CA LYS A 148 19.26 3.40 1.89
C LYS A 148 19.35 2.21 2.83
N VAL A 149 18.84 1.04 2.42
CA VAL A 149 18.85 -0.18 3.25
C VAL A 149 20.27 -0.71 3.45
N ALA A 150 21.11 -0.66 2.41
CA ALA A 150 22.53 -0.99 2.53
C ALA A 150 23.25 -0.10 3.55
N GLY A 151 22.90 1.20 3.60
CA GLY A 151 23.43 2.16 4.56
C GLY A 151 23.13 1.83 6.03
N TRP A 152 22.10 1.05 6.33
CA TRP A 152 21.79 0.63 7.72
C TRP A 152 22.89 -0.22 8.34
N ALA A 153 23.72 -0.86 7.52
CA ALA A 153 24.84 -1.68 8.00
C ALA A 153 26.08 -0.84 8.38
N THR A 154 26.17 0.42 7.95
CA THR A 154 27.37 1.26 8.11
C THR A 154 27.70 1.54 9.58
N GLY A 155 26.74 2.04 10.36
CA GLY A 155 26.94 2.34 11.78
C GLY A 155 27.32 1.10 12.61
N PRO A 156 26.52 0.02 12.56
CA PRO A 156 26.86 -1.23 13.24
C PRO A 156 28.22 -1.81 12.86
N LYS A 157 28.64 -1.67 11.60
CA LYS A 157 29.98 -2.11 11.16
C LYS A 157 31.09 -1.29 11.80
N GLN A 158 30.92 0.03 11.91
CA GLN A 158 31.87 0.90 12.61
C GLN A 158 31.91 0.60 14.11
N ASP A 159 30.75 0.38 14.72
CA ASP A 159 30.64 -0.02 16.13
C ASP A 159 31.44 -1.31 16.40
N MET A 160 31.30 -2.33 15.55
CA MET A 160 32.06 -3.58 15.66
C MET A 160 33.58 -3.37 15.57
N GLN A 161 34.05 -2.41 14.77
CA GLN A 161 35.47 -2.08 14.66
C GLN A 161 36.03 -1.40 15.91
N ASN A 162 35.16 -0.74 16.69
CA ASN A 162 35.54 0.02 17.88
C ASN A 162 35.40 -0.78 19.19
N PHE A 163 34.76 -1.95 19.18
CA PHE A 163 34.53 -2.79 20.35
C PHE A 163 35.42 -4.04 20.34
N THR A 164 35.77 -4.54 21.53
CA THR A 164 36.48 -5.82 21.67
C THR A 164 35.61 -6.97 21.15
N PRO A 165 36.11 -7.87 20.29
CA PRO A 165 35.32 -8.91 19.60
C PRO A 165 34.42 -9.80 20.48
N ASP A 166 34.73 -9.97 21.77
CA ASP A 166 33.94 -10.79 22.69
C ASP A 166 33.03 -9.98 23.63
N SER A 167 33.11 -8.66 23.56
CA SER A 167 32.33 -7.77 24.40
C SER A 167 30.83 -7.85 24.08
N ARG A 168 30.02 -7.47 25.06
CA ARG A 168 28.56 -7.39 24.89
C ARG A 168 28.18 -6.39 23.80
N GLU A 169 28.92 -5.29 23.72
CA GLU A 169 28.75 -4.20 22.77
C GLU A 169 29.04 -4.68 21.35
N TYR A 170 30.15 -5.41 21.15
CA TYR A 170 30.47 -6.02 19.86
C TYR A 170 29.35 -6.95 19.39
N LYS A 171 28.91 -7.88 20.25
CA LYS A 171 27.83 -8.83 19.91
C LYS A 171 26.53 -8.12 19.53
N LYS A 172 26.20 -7.01 20.21
CA LYS A 172 25.02 -6.19 19.89
C LYS A 172 25.16 -5.48 18.55
N ALA A 173 26.34 -4.93 18.25
CA ALA A 173 26.63 -4.28 16.98
C ALA A 173 26.59 -5.29 15.82
N ASP A 174 27.16 -6.47 16.02
CA ASP A 174 27.17 -7.57 15.06
C ASP A 174 25.75 -8.07 14.72
N ILE A 175 24.87 -8.25 15.71
CA ILE A 175 23.46 -8.60 15.48
C ILE A 175 22.75 -7.53 14.62
N ARG A 176 23.03 -6.24 14.85
CA ARG A 176 22.45 -5.13 14.08
C ARG A 176 23.00 -5.09 12.65
N TYR A 177 24.31 -5.30 12.49
CA TYR A 177 24.96 -5.38 11.19
C TYR A 177 24.34 -6.50 10.35
N ARG A 178 24.25 -7.72 10.91
CA ARG A 178 23.64 -8.88 10.25
C ARG A 178 22.18 -8.65 9.89
N GLN A 179 21.39 -8.02 10.77
CA GLN A 179 20.00 -7.65 10.46
C GLN A 179 19.92 -6.71 9.26
N ALA A 180 20.74 -5.67 9.22
CA ALA A 180 20.74 -4.70 8.13
C ALA A 180 21.10 -5.36 6.79
N ARG A 181 22.10 -6.24 6.80
CA ARG A 181 22.51 -7.04 5.64
C ARG A 181 21.42 -8.01 5.16
N PHE A 182 20.79 -8.74 6.09
CA PHE A 182 19.66 -9.62 5.78
C PHE A 182 18.49 -8.84 5.16
N ASN A 183 18.13 -7.67 5.71
CA ASN A 183 17.06 -6.84 5.17
C ASN A 183 17.33 -6.38 3.73
N LEU A 184 18.59 -6.13 3.36
CA LEU A 184 18.95 -5.80 1.98
C LEU A 184 18.69 -6.98 1.03
N GLY A 185 19.13 -8.18 1.41
CA GLY A 185 18.90 -9.40 0.64
C GLY A 185 17.41 -9.71 0.48
N ASP A 186 16.66 -9.71 1.58
CA ASP A 186 15.21 -9.94 1.60
C ASP A 186 14.46 -8.92 0.73
N MET A 187 14.84 -7.64 0.77
CA MET A 187 14.21 -6.61 -0.05
C MET A 187 14.41 -6.86 -1.56
N ILE A 188 15.62 -7.26 -1.98
CA ILE A 188 15.91 -7.59 -3.39
C ILE A 188 15.09 -8.80 -3.83
N THR A 189 15.12 -9.88 -3.03
CA THR A 189 14.39 -11.12 -3.33
C THR A 189 12.88 -10.89 -3.42
N ARG A 190 12.30 -10.12 -2.49
CA ARG A 190 10.88 -9.72 -2.52
C ARG A 190 10.54 -8.90 -3.75
N HIS A 191 11.37 -7.93 -4.11
CA HIS A 191 11.14 -7.10 -5.29
C HIS A 191 11.10 -7.94 -6.57
N ILE A 192 12.10 -8.81 -6.77
CA ILE A 192 12.15 -9.74 -7.90
C ILE A 192 10.89 -10.62 -7.92
N THR A 193 10.50 -11.17 -6.77
CA THR A 193 9.31 -12.02 -6.63
C THR A 193 8.03 -11.29 -6.99
N VAL A 194 7.84 -10.05 -6.51
CA VAL A 194 6.66 -9.23 -6.83
C VAL A 194 6.60 -8.96 -8.34
N ILE A 195 7.72 -8.66 -8.99
CA ILE A 195 7.71 -8.43 -10.44
C ILE A 195 7.35 -9.73 -11.20
N LYS A 196 7.99 -10.84 -10.85
CA LYS A 196 7.76 -12.16 -11.48
C LYS A 196 6.32 -12.65 -11.31
N THR A 197 5.81 -12.60 -10.08
CA THR A 197 4.54 -13.26 -9.71
C THR A 197 3.33 -12.35 -9.79
N PHE A 198 3.51 -11.03 -9.75
CA PHE A 198 2.41 -10.07 -9.69
C PHE A 198 2.43 -9.05 -10.82
N TYR A 199 3.58 -8.50 -11.22
CA TYR A 199 3.61 -7.51 -12.31
C TYR A 199 3.45 -8.16 -13.68
N LEU A 200 4.33 -9.10 -14.03
CA LEU A 200 4.39 -9.72 -15.36
C LEU A 200 3.06 -10.37 -15.81
N PRO A 201 2.31 -11.10 -14.94
CA PRO A 201 1.09 -11.77 -15.36
C PRO A 201 -0.01 -10.84 -15.89
N HIS A 202 0.03 -9.54 -15.60
CA HIS A 202 -0.95 -8.56 -16.10
C HIS A 202 -0.70 -8.11 -17.55
N PHE A 203 0.40 -8.54 -18.17
CA PHE A 203 0.79 -8.12 -19.51
C PHE A 203 0.71 -9.26 -20.53
N SER A 204 0.62 -8.94 -21.82
CA SER A 204 0.70 -9.93 -22.89
C SER A 204 2.06 -10.63 -22.90
N LYS A 205 2.13 -11.86 -23.44
CA LYS A 205 3.40 -12.61 -23.54
C LYS A 205 4.52 -11.84 -24.23
N ARG A 206 4.19 -11.07 -25.27
CA ARG A 206 5.15 -10.20 -25.97
C ARG A 206 5.69 -9.10 -25.06
N MET A 207 4.83 -8.48 -24.25
CA MET A 207 5.25 -7.45 -23.30
C MET A 207 6.06 -8.05 -22.14
N GLN A 208 5.63 -9.21 -21.62
CA GLN A 208 6.39 -9.96 -20.61
C GLN A 208 7.83 -10.19 -21.09
N GLN A 209 8.00 -10.70 -22.31
CA GLN A 209 9.31 -10.96 -22.90
C GLN A 209 10.18 -9.69 -22.97
N ARG A 210 9.62 -8.56 -23.42
CA ARG A 210 10.34 -7.27 -23.46
C ARG A 210 10.78 -6.78 -22.08
N VAL A 211 9.91 -6.94 -21.08
CA VAL A 211 10.23 -6.59 -19.69
C VAL A 211 11.36 -7.48 -19.16
N ILE A 212 11.26 -8.80 -19.39
CA ILE A 212 12.29 -9.78 -18.98
C ILE A 212 13.63 -9.42 -19.64
N GLU A 213 13.67 -9.23 -20.95
CA GLU A 213 14.89 -8.88 -21.69
C GLU A 213 15.57 -7.61 -21.14
N LYS A 214 14.79 -6.58 -20.78
CA LYS A 214 15.34 -5.34 -20.22
C LYS A 214 15.85 -5.52 -18.78
N TYR A 215 15.07 -6.16 -17.91
CA TYR A 215 15.31 -6.12 -16.46
C TYR A 215 15.99 -7.36 -15.88
N GLN A 216 15.94 -8.51 -16.56
CA GLN A 216 16.63 -9.72 -16.13
C GLN A 216 18.14 -9.49 -15.88
N PRO A 217 18.93 -8.82 -16.75
CA PRO A 217 20.35 -8.58 -16.47
C PRO A 217 20.57 -7.70 -15.22
N ILE A 218 19.68 -6.72 -14.99
CA ILE A 218 19.74 -5.83 -13.83
C ILE A 218 19.43 -6.61 -12.55
N PHE A 219 18.36 -7.41 -12.56
CA PHE A 219 17.93 -8.18 -11.40
C PHE A 219 18.93 -9.29 -11.07
N ARG A 220 19.51 -9.92 -12.09
CA ARG A 220 20.62 -10.86 -11.94
C ARG A 220 21.81 -10.21 -11.24
N ALA A 221 22.20 -9.00 -11.65
CA ALA A 221 23.30 -8.28 -11.01
C ALA A 221 23.01 -7.97 -9.53
N TRP A 222 21.78 -7.55 -9.19
CA TRP A 222 21.38 -7.32 -7.81
C TRP A 222 21.38 -8.60 -6.97
N TYR A 223 20.81 -9.68 -7.50
CA TYR A 223 20.72 -10.98 -6.84
C TYR A 223 22.11 -11.54 -6.51
N TYR A 224 23.04 -11.53 -7.47
CA TYR A 224 24.39 -12.04 -7.23
C TYR A 224 25.30 -11.08 -6.46
N GLY A 225 25.02 -9.77 -6.51
CA GLY A 225 25.80 -8.75 -5.79
C GLY A 225 25.60 -8.73 -4.28
N VAL A 226 24.53 -9.35 -3.76
CA VAL A 226 24.20 -9.40 -2.33
C VAL A 226 24.09 -10.87 -1.90
N PRO A 227 25.05 -11.41 -1.11
CA PRO A 227 25.00 -12.81 -0.66
C PRO A 227 23.73 -13.16 0.12
N GLU A 228 23.18 -12.19 0.86
CA GLU A 228 22.03 -12.38 1.74
C GLU A 228 20.70 -12.60 0.99
N THR A 229 20.68 -12.52 -0.35
CA THR A 229 19.47 -12.79 -1.16
C THR A 229 19.04 -14.25 -1.13
N ASP A 230 19.95 -15.17 -0.79
CA ASP A 230 19.69 -16.62 -0.69
C ASP A 230 19.42 -17.07 0.77
N CYS A 231 19.32 -16.12 1.70
CA CYS A 231 19.02 -16.41 3.10
C CYS A 231 17.52 -16.61 3.32
N TRP A 232 17.12 -17.76 3.88
CA TRP A 232 15.71 -18.04 4.19
C TRP A 232 15.22 -17.35 5.46
N ASN A 233 16.10 -17.25 6.47
CA ASN A 233 15.81 -16.54 7.70
C ASN A 233 17.08 -15.83 8.19
N LYS A 234 16.88 -14.80 9.01
CA LYS A 234 17.98 -14.00 9.59
C LYS A 234 18.94 -14.84 10.46
N MET A 235 18.40 -15.78 11.23
CA MET A 235 19.15 -16.53 12.24
C MET A 235 20.19 -17.47 11.62
N THR A 236 19.86 -18.10 10.49
CA THR A 236 20.73 -19.05 9.77
C THR A 236 21.47 -18.41 8.59
N CYS A 237 21.19 -17.13 8.29
CA CYS A 237 21.76 -16.45 7.13
C CYS A 237 23.30 -16.53 7.07
N GLN A 238 23.97 -16.50 8.22
CA GLN A 238 25.43 -16.63 8.26
C GLN A 238 25.95 -17.98 7.78
N GLU A 239 25.24 -19.06 8.10
CA GLU A 239 25.60 -20.39 7.63
C GLU A 239 25.29 -20.50 6.14
N HIS A 240 24.22 -19.86 5.68
CA HIS A 240 23.80 -19.89 4.28
C HIS A 240 24.79 -19.15 3.37
N ILE A 241 25.28 -17.96 3.76
CA ILE A 241 26.24 -17.19 2.92
C ILE A 241 27.62 -17.86 2.78
N LEU A 242 27.94 -18.83 3.65
CA LEU A 242 29.19 -19.59 3.58
C LEU A 242 29.09 -20.81 2.66
N LYS A 243 27.87 -21.25 2.36
CA LYS A 243 27.64 -22.35 1.43
C LYS A 243 27.66 -21.83 -0.01
N PRO A 244 27.99 -22.68 -0.99
CA PRO A 244 27.64 -22.39 -2.38
C PRO A 244 26.16 -22.04 -2.45
N ARG A 245 25.79 -21.08 -3.30
CA ARG A 245 24.39 -20.72 -3.49
C ARG A 245 23.61 -21.97 -3.89
N GLU A 246 22.55 -22.26 -3.13
CA GLU A 246 21.70 -23.42 -3.39
C GLU A 246 20.61 -23.06 -4.41
N ALA A 247 20.12 -21.81 -4.36
CA ALA A 247 19.19 -21.31 -5.35
C ALA A 247 19.93 -20.73 -6.57
N GLU A 248 19.58 -21.22 -7.76
CA GLU A 248 19.88 -20.50 -8.99
C GLU A 248 18.99 -19.26 -9.08
N TYR A 249 19.49 -18.21 -9.75
CA TYR A 249 18.64 -17.07 -10.06
C TYR A 249 17.53 -17.52 -11.02
N GLU A 250 16.32 -17.70 -10.50
CA GLU A 250 15.16 -18.18 -11.26
C GLU A 250 14.53 -17.12 -12.18
N GLY A 251 15.29 -16.09 -12.58
CA GLY A 251 14.87 -15.13 -13.58
C GLY A 251 13.74 -14.18 -13.15
N LEU A 252 13.25 -13.46 -14.15
CA LEU A 252 11.95 -12.78 -14.20
C LEU A 252 10.99 -13.62 -15.03
#